data_AF-D9X0C1-F1
#
_entry.id   AF-D9X0C1-F1
#
_cell.length_a   1.000
_cell.length_b   1.000
_cell.length_c   1.000
_cell.angle_alpha   90.00
_cell.angle_beta   90.00
_cell.angle_gamma   90.00
#
_symmetry.space_group_name_H-M   'P 1'
#
loop_
_entity.id
_entity.type
_entity.pdbx_description
1 polymer ?
#
loop_
_entity_poly.entity_id
_entity_poly.type
_entity_poly.pdbx_seq_one_letter_code
_entity_poly.pdbx_strand_id
1 'polypeptide(L)' 'MQLLHIEAYVGDRWQRVVRLGDYEPPSGGAWDENLMDELETFLAANLGPFWIDTADNPHGVLFGPGVPRLFRLAPAT' A
#
# COMPACT_ATOMS: atom_id res chain seq x y z
N MET A 1 -19.29 -0.74 9.01
CA MET A 1 -18.03 -0.25 8.41
C MET A 1 -16.97 -1.29 8.71
N GLN A 2 -16.35 -1.84 7.67
CA GLN A 2 -15.24 -2.79 7.79
C GLN A 2 -13.94 -2.00 7.63
N LEU A 3 -13.00 -2.17 8.57
CA LEU A 3 -11.70 -1.52 8.48
C LEU A 3 -10.85 -2.24 7.43
N LEU A 4 -10.12 -1.49 6.61
CA LEU A 4 -9.25 -2.00 5.55
C LEU A 4 -7.82 -1.49 5.73
N HIS A 5 -6.85 -2.25 5.22
CA HIS A 5 -5.45 -1.81 5.04
C HIS A 5 -4.95 -2.13 3.63
N ILE A 6 -3.88 -1.45 3.23
CA ILE A 6 -3.20 -1.70 1.96
C ILE A 6 -2.17 -2.81 2.16
N GLU A 7 -2.15 -3.78 1.26
CA GLU A 7 -1.10 -4.78 1.15
C GLU A 7 -0.35 -4.62 -0.17
N ALA A 8 0.96 -4.83 -0.12
CA ALA A 8 1.82 -4.92 -1.29
C ALA A 8 2.32 -6.36 -1.45
N TYR A 9 2.37 -6.85 -2.68
CA TYR A 9 2.97 -8.15 -3.00
C TYR A 9 4.48 -7.99 -3.09
N VAL A 10 5.18 -8.45 -2.05
CA VAL A 10 6.62 -8.31 -1.87
C VAL A 10 7.24 -9.70 -1.70
N GLY A 11 8.15 -10.05 -2.61
CA GLY A 11 8.70 -11.39 -2.68
C GLY A 11 7.66 -12.37 -3.22
N ASP A 12 7.21 -13.29 -2.37
CA ASP A 12 6.23 -14.34 -2.67
C ASP A 12 4.92 -14.20 -1.89
N ARG A 13 4.75 -13.13 -1.11
CA ARG A 13 3.60 -12.93 -0.21
C ARG A 13 3.09 -11.50 -0.20
N TRP A 14 1.84 -11.37 0.20
CA TRP A 14 1.23 -10.07 0.52
C TRP A 14 1.69 -9.63 1.89
N GLN A 15 2.10 -8.37 1.99
CA GLN A 15 2.60 -7.78 3.22
C GLN A 15 1.88 -6.45 3.47
N ARG A 16 1.49 -6.21 4.71
CA ARG A 16 0.83 -4.97 5.11
C ARG A 16 1.77 -3.79 4.91
N VAL A 17 1.30 -2.79 4.16
CA VAL A 17 2.02 -1.54 3.91
C VAL A 17 1.94 -0.65 5.15
N VAL A 18 3.09 -0.15 5.56
CA VAL A 18 3.26 0.82 6.66
C VAL A 18 3.59 2.20 6.10
N ARG A 19 4.25 2.25 4.94
CA ARG A 19 4.54 3.49 4.21
C ARG A 19 4.57 3.23 2.71
N LEU A 20 4.00 4.15 1.94
CA LEU A 20 3.93 4.12 0.48
C LEU A 20 4.44 5.46 -0.06
N GLY A 21 5.74 5.56 -0.34
CA GLY A 21 6.39 6.84 -0.65
C GLY A 21 6.23 7.82 0.51
N ASP A 22 5.62 8.98 0.24
CA ASP A 22 5.28 9.97 1.27
C ASP A 22 3.88 9.77 1.88
N TYR A 23 3.12 8.79 1.39
CA TYR A 23 1.84 8.41 1.97
C TYR A 23 2.06 7.44 3.14
N GLU A 24 1.52 7.77 4.31
CA GLU A 24 1.53 6.92 5.49
C GLU A 24 0.10 6.38 5.72
N PRO A 25 -0.18 5.11 5.34
CA PRO A 25 -1.47 4.52 5.61
C PRO A 25 -1.73 4.47 7.12
N PRO A 26 -2.98 4.68 7.57
CA PRO A 26 -3.31 4.64 8.98
C PRO A 26 -2.99 3.30 9.65
N SER A 27 -2.29 3.37 10.78
CA SER A 27 -1.64 2.24 11.47
C SER A 27 -2.63 1.23 12.09
N GLY A 28 -3.93 1.49 12.06
CA GLY A 28 -4.99 0.62 12.61
C GLY A 28 -6.02 0.14 11.61
N GLY A 29 -5.83 0.44 10.31
CA GLY A 29 -6.89 0.36 9.33
C GLY A 29 -7.86 1.50 9.59
N ALA A 30 -7.63 2.62 8.93
CA ALA A 30 -8.62 3.67 8.88
C ALA A 30 -8.96 3.88 7.42
N TRP A 31 -10.27 3.88 7.17
CA TRP A 31 -10.98 4.55 6.09
C TRP A 31 -11.85 3.60 5.29
N ASP A 32 -13.01 4.17 5.02
CA ASP A 32 -14.22 3.64 4.42
C ASP A 32 -14.01 3.39 2.91
N GLU A 33 -15.09 3.41 2.14
CA GLU A 33 -15.13 3.17 0.70
C GLU A 33 -14.13 4.03 -0.11
N ASN A 34 -13.62 5.14 0.46
CA ASN A 34 -12.67 6.06 -0.19
C ASN A 34 -11.23 5.55 -0.27
N LEU A 35 -10.86 4.50 0.48
CA LEU A 35 -9.46 4.02 0.51
C LEU A 35 -8.99 3.45 -0.83
N MET A 36 -9.91 2.91 -1.65
CA MET A 36 -9.58 2.44 -2.99
C MET A 36 -9.25 3.61 -3.92
N ASP A 37 -10.08 4.65 -3.90
CA ASP A 37 -9.89 5.84 -4.74
C ASP A 37 -8.59 6.57 -4.39
N GLU A 38 -8.23 6.64 -3.09
CA GLU A 38 -6.95 7.19 -2.65
C GLU A 38 -5.75 6.38 -3.15
N LEU A 39 -5.81 5.05 -3.03
CA LEU A 39 -4.75 4.17 -3.50
C LEU A 39 -4.57 4.30 -5.01
N GLU A 40 -5.65 4.28 -5.78
CA GLU A 40 -5.62 4.46 -7.23
C GLU A 40 -5.06 5.82 -7.62
N THR A 41 -5.51 6.89 -6.95
CA THR A 41 -5.02 8.25 -7.17
C THR A 41 -3.53 8.38 -6.88
N PHE A 42 -3.06 7.80 -5.76
CA PHE A 42 -1.64 7.81 -5.41
C PHE A 42 -0.80 7.06 -6.45
N LEU A 43 -1.22 5.86 -6.85
CA LEU A 43 -0.49 5.05 -7.82
C LEU A 43 -0.47 5.70 -9.21
N ALA A 44 -1.54 6.40 -9.59
CA ALA A 44 -1.61 7.15 -10.84
C ALA A 44 -0.70 8.40 -10.84
N ALA A 45 -0.55 9.07 -9.70
CA ALA A 45 0.33 10.24 -9.55
C ALA A 45 1.81 9.85 -9.49
N ASN A 46 2.13 8.65 -8.99
CA ASN A 46 3.50 8.17 -8.76
C ASN A 46 3.90 7.12 -9.81
N LEU A 47 4.05 7.55 -11.06
CA LEU A 47 4.45 6.69 -12.17
C LEU A 47 5.94 6.31 -12.17
N GLY A 48 6.76 6.95 -11.34
CA GLY A 48 8.19 6.65 -11.18
C GLY A 48 8.46 5.58 -10.13
N PRO A 49 9.74 5.29 -9.82
CA PRO A 49 10.06 4.41 -8.70
C PRO A 49 9.67 5.04 -7.37
N PHE A 50 9.06 4.27 -6.47
CA PHE A 50 8.71 4.72 -5.13
C PHE A 50 9.06 3.67 -4.07
N TRP A 51 9.34 4.15 -2.86
CA TRP A 51 9.75 3.33 -1.73
C TRP A 51 8.54 2.83 -0.94
N ILE A 52 8.59 1.59 -0.46
CA ILE A 52 7.50 1.00 0.31
C ILE A 52 8.04 0.30 1.53
N ASP A 53 7.59 0.71 2.71
CA ASP A 53 7.86 -0.03 3.94
C ASP A 53 6.68 -0.94 4.26
N THR A 54 6.97 -2.18 4.60
CA THR A 54 5.96 -3.15 5.05
C THR A 54 6.26 -3.60 6.47
N ALA A 55 5.26 -4.18 7.14
CA ALA A 55 5.43 -4.70 8.50
C ALA A 55 6.57 -5.74 8.61
N ASP A 56 6.76 -6.51 7.54
CA ASP A 56 7.77 -7.57 7.46
C ASP A 56 9.10 -7.11 6.82
N ASN A 57 9.14 -5.94 6.18
CA ASN A 57 10.33 -5.36 5.59
C ASN A 57 10.42 -3.86 5.90
N PRO A 58 10.90 -3.51 7.11
CA PRO A 58 10.90 -2.13 7.62
C PRO A 58 11.98 -1.25 6.98
N HIS A 59 12.91 -1.83 6.23
CA HIS A 59 13.88 -1.08 5.42
C HIS A 59 13.35 -0.71 4.04
N GLY A 60 12.21 -1.30 3.68
CA GLY A 60 11.45 -1.03 2.49
C GLY A 60 11.96 -1.68 1.21
N VAL A 61 11.14 -1.55 0.16
CA VAL A 61 11.34 -2.14 -1.16
C VAL A 61 11.12 -1.08 -2.23
N LEU A 62 12.01 -1.04 -3.23
CA LEU A 62 11.82 -0.21 -4.42
C LEU A 62 10.82 -0.87 -5.33
N PHE A 63 9.73 -0.17 -5.65
CA PHE A 63 8.88 -0.55 -6.76
C PHE A 63 9.23 0.30 -7.97
N GLY A 64 9.32 -0.36 -9.13
CA GLY A 64 9.55 0.31 -10.40
C GLY A 64 8.27 0.93 -10.96
N PRO A 65 8.37 1.70 -12.06
CA PRO A 65 7.22 2.31 -12.72
C PRO A 65 6.20 1.25 -13.16
N GLY A 66 4.89 1.56 -13.01
CA GLY A 66 3.82 0.79 -13.64
C GLY A 66 3.46 -0.55 -12.99
N VAL A 67 3.57 -0.67 -11.65
CA VAL A 67 3.24 -1.89 -10.90
C VAL A 67 1.93 -1.88 -10.06
N PRO A 68 0.82 -1.25 -10.50
CA PRO A 68 -0.41 -1.17 -9.70
C PRO A 68 -0.97 -2.54 -9.27
N ARG A 69 -0.74 -3.59 -10.07
CA ARG A 69 -1.18 -4.98 -9.77
C ARG A 69 -0.53 -5.62 -8.53
N LEU A 70 0.45 -4.96 -7.92
CA LEU A 70 1.12 -5.42 -6.72
C LEU A 70 0.49 -4.84 -5.44
N PHE A 71 -0.60 -4.08 -5.54
CA PHE A 71 -1.34 -3.56 -4.39
C PHE A 71 -2.74 -4.14 -4.31
N ARG A 72 -3.24 -4.32 -3.08
CA ARG A 72 -4.65 -4.66 -2.82
C ARG A 72 -5.11 -4.10 -1.48
N LEU A 73 -6.42 -4.03 -1.30
CA LEU A 73 -7.04 -3.81 0.00
C LEU A 73 -7.35 -5.15 0.67
N ALA A 74 -7.11 -5.23 1.97
CA ALA A 74 -7.43 -6.38 2.80
C ALA A 74 -8.13 -5.93 4.09
N PRO A 75 -8.99 -6.78 4.71
CA PRO A 75 -9.59 -6.49 6.00
C PRO A 75 -8.54 -6.30 7.10
N ALA A 76 -8.70 -5.27 7.93
CA ALA A 76 -7.92 -5.14 9.16
C ALA A 76 -8.45 -6.17 10.18
N THR A 77 -7.74 -7.27 10.33
CA THR A 77 -8.00 -8.32 11.35
C THR A 77 -7.40 -7.98 12.70
#